data_AF-A0A4Y8PA74-F1
#
_entry.id   AF-A0A4Y8PA74-F1
#
_cell.length_a   1.000
_cell.length_b   1.000
_cell.length_c   1.000
_cell.angle_alpha   90.00
_cell.angle_beta   90.00
_cell.angle_gamma   90.00
#
_symmetry.space_group_name_H-M   'P 1'
#
loop_
_entity.id
_entity.type
_entity.pdbx_description
1 polymer ?
#
loop_
_entity_poly.entity_id
_entity_poly.type
_entity_poly.pdbx_seq_one_letter_code
_entity_poly.pdbx_strand_id
1 'polypeptide(L)'
;MIFIPRLLFNEMVFRNPVVLNNRLSRRLIAKKKKEISLFFSEGKKFSSPYFILYLLPREDKTFPLVFFAVSRKVINSSQRNLIKRRMREIFRQYLPFKLSSFSFGWIAKEKALKASFEELKKDMIELGKKAISLE
;
A
#
# COMPACT_ATOMS: atom_id res chain seq x y z
N MET A 1 28.16 -8.47 0.17
CA MET A 1 27.16 -7.59 -0.47
C MET A 1 26.39 -8.45 -1.46
N ILE A 2 25.21 -8.96 -1.10
CA ILE A 2 24.48 -9.91 -1.96
C ILE A 2 23.65 -9.10 -2.96
N PHE A 3 24.03 -9.13 -4.23
CA PHE A 3 23.27 -8.54 -5.34
C PHE A 3 22.11 -9.51 -5.65
N ILE A 4 20.92 -9.24 -5.12
CA ILE A 4 19.73 -10.03 -5.43
C ILE A 4 19.17 -9.53 -6.78
N PRO A 5 19.09 -10.37 -7.82
CA PRO A 5 18.50 -9.99 -9.09
C PRO A 5 17.07 -9.46 -8.91
N ARG A 6 16.69 -8.40 -9.64
CA ARG A 6 15.35 -7.76 -9.53
C ARG A 6 14.18 -8.75 -9.69
N LEU A 7 14.39 -9.82 -10.47
CA LEU A 7 13.46 -10.95 -10.62
C LEU A 7 13.32 -11.79 -9.33
N LEU A 8 14.43 -12.12 -8.67
CA LEU A 8 14.45 -12.83 -7.38
C LEU A 8 13.90 -11.97 -6.23
N PHE A 9 14.10 -10.66 -6.28
CA PHE A 9 13.50 -9.70 -5.34
C PHE A 9 11.97 -9.69 -5.43
N ASN A 10 11.43 -9.59 -6.66
CA ASN A 10 10.00 -9.67 -6.89
C ASN A 10 9.43 -11.02 -6.40
N GLU A 11 10.07 -12.14 -6.75
CA GLU A 11 9.66 -13.47 -6.30
C GLU A 11 9.66 -13.61 -4.76
N MET A 12 10.70 -13.11 -4.07
CA MET A 12 10.81 -13.20 -2.61
C MET A 12 9.82 -12.30 -1.84
N VAL A 13 9.56 -11.08 -2.34
CA VAL A 13 8.64 -10.13 -1.68
C VAL A 13 7.19 -10.61 -1.78
N PHE A 14 6.81 -11.28 -2.88
CA PHE A 14 5.40 -11.63 -3.14
C PHE A 14 5.02 -13.09 -2.82
N ARG A 15 5.97 -14.01 -2.63
CA ARG A 15 5.67 -15.44 -2.36
C ARG A 15 5.50 -15.81 -0.89
N ASN A 16 5.96 -15.01 0.05
CA ASN A 16 5.95 -15.39 1.46
C ASN A 16 5.04 -14.47 2.27
N PRO A 17 3.80 -14.88 2.60
CA PRO A 17 3.00 -14.18 3.59
C PRO A 17 3.67 -14.41 4.95
N VAL A 18 4.64 -13.55 5.30
CA VAL A 18 5.21 -13.55 6.64
C VAL A 18 4.04 -13.34 7.59
N VAL A 19 3.79 -14.32 8.46
CA VAL A 19 2.81 -14.23 9.54
C VAL A 19 3.35 -13.23 10.57
N LEU A 20 3.33 -11.95 10.21
CA LEU A 20 3.42 -10.88 11.17
C LEU A 20 2.13 -10.93 11.98
N ASN A 21 2.25 -10.73 13.29
CA ASN A 21 1.18 -10.46 14.26
C ASN A 21 -0.15 -10.03 13.61
N ASN A 22 -1.30 -10.49 14.13
CA ASN A 22 -2.65 -10.26 13.59
C ASN A 22 -3.06 -8.78 13.31
N ARG A 23 -2.17 -7.79 13.48
CA ARG A 23 -2.41 -6.37 13.23
C ARG A 23 -1.19 -5.70 12.59
N LEU A 24 -1.46 -4.82 11.63
CA LEU A 24 -0.48 -3.87 11.08
C LEU A 24 0.07 -2.98 12.22
N SER A 25 1.40 -2.93 12.37
CA SER A 25 2.04 -2.14 13.43
C SER A 25 1.72 -0.65 13.28
N ARG A 26 1.32 -0.02 14.40
CA ARG A 26 0.98 1.41 14.44
C ARG A 26 2.13 2.33 14.05
N ARG A 27 3.38 1.87 14.21
CA ARG A 27 4.59 2.63 13.87
C ARG A 27 4.78 2.82 12.36
N LEU A 28 4.16 1.94 11.57
CA LEU A 28 4.24 1.94 10.11
C LEU A 28 3.15 2.82 9.50
N ILE A 29 2.16 3.26 10.29
CA ILE A 29 1.06 4.09 9.80
C ILE A 29 1.47 5.55 9.89
N ALA A 30 1.59 6.24 8.73
CA ALA A 30 1.74 7.69 8.68
C ALA A 30 0.47 8.35 9.23
N LYS A 31 0.65 9.26 10.18
CA LYS A 31 -0.45 9.96 10.87
C LYS A 31 -0.30 11.46 10.79
N LYS A 32 0.93 11.96 10.75
CA LYS A 32 1.18 13.41 10.76
C LYS A 32 0.86 13.98 9.38
N LYS A 33 0.23 15.16 9.36
CA LYS A 33 -0.07 15.88 8.12
C LYS A 33 1.18 16.06 7.25
N LYS A 34 2.33 16.40 7.88
CA LYS A 34 3.62 16.54 7.18
C LYS A 34 4.04 15.25 6.47
N GLU A 35 3.95 14.09 7.14
CA GLU A 35 4.28 12.78 6.54
C GLU A 35 3.38 12.46 5.35
N ILE A 36 2.08 12.69 5.49
CA ILE A 36 1.09 12.43 4.43
C ILE A 36 1.27 13.39 3.25
N SER A 37 1.60 14.66 3.53
CA SER A 37 1.80 15.68 2.50
C SER A 37 2.94 15.31 1.54
N LEU A 38 4.01 14.68 2.03
CA LEU A 38 5.16 14.27 1.21
C LEU A 38 4.75 13.31 0.09
N PHE A 39 3.80 12.41 0.33
CA PHE A 39 3.31 11.51 -0.72
C PHE A 39 2.65 12.26 -1.87
N PHE A 40 2.01 13.40 -1.61
CA PHE A 40 1.34 14.18 -2.65
C PHE A 40 2.29 15.13 -3.37
N SER A 41 3.36 15.60 -2.72
CA SER A 41 4.34 16.50 -3.32
C SER A 41 5.45 15.76 -4.08
N GLU A 42 5.94 14.64 -3.53
CA GLU A 42 7.14 13.94 -4.02
C GLU A 42 6.84 12.51 -4.49
N GLY A 43 5.70 11.95 -4.11
CA GLY A 43 5.34 10.58 -4.48
C GLY A 43 4.83 10.46 -5.90
N LYS A 44 5.24 9.40 -6.62
CA LYS A 44 4.72 9.07 -7.94
C LYS A 44 3.35 8.43 -7.83
N LYS A 45 2.41 8.91 -8.65
CA LYS A 45 1.01 8.48 -8.64
C LYS A 45 0.76 7.37 -9.65
N PHE A 46 0.15 6.28 -9.18
CA PHE A 46 -0.35 5.17 -9.96
C PHE A 46 -1.85 5.01 -9.71
N SER A 47 -2.58 4.47 -10.68
CA SER A 47 -4.03 4.37 -10.63
C SER A 47 -4.50 3.06 -11.23
N SER A 48 -5.50 2.47 -10.59
CA SER A 48 -6.23 1.28 -11.03
C SER A 48 -7.75 1.54 -10.96
N PRO A 49 -8.62 0.62 -11.40
CA PRO A 49 -10.08 0.81 -11.27
C PRO A 49 -10.56 1.11 -9.84
N TYR A 50 -9.95 0.48 -8.82
CA TYR A 50 -10.40 0.63 -7.43
C TYR A 50 -9.52 1.55 -6.58
N PHE A 51 -8.25 1.75 -6.94
CA PHE A 51 -7.29 2.46 -6.09
C PHE A 51 -6.51 3.55 -6.81
N ILE A 52 -6.01 4.49 -6.01
CA ILE A 52 -4.87 5.34 -6.34
C ILE A 52 -3.77 4.96 -5.37
N LEU A 53 -2.55 4.79 -5.88
CA LEU A 53 -1.35 4.54 -5.10
C LEU A 53 -0.38 5.71 -5.31
N TYR A 54 0.11 6.28 -4.22
CA TYR A 54 1.30 7.12 -4.22
C TYR A 54 2.48 6.28 -3.73
N LEU A 55 3.53 6.18 -4.55
CA LEU A 55 4.78 5.53 -4.22
C LEU A 55 5.81 6.62 -3.92
N LEU A 56 6.29 6.67 -2.68
CA LEU A 56 7.26 7.67 -2.23
C LEU A 56 8.61 6.97 -1.99
N PRO A 57 9.64 7.22 -2.81
CA PRO A 57 10.99 6.73 -2.55
C PRO A 57 11.48 7.16 -1.16
N ARG A 58 12.23 6.28 -0.50
CA ARG A 58 12.89 6.51 0.78
C ARG A 58 14.36 6.20 0.60
N GLU A 59 15.18 7.22 0.66
CA GLU A 59 16.65 7.08 0.60
C GLU A 59 17.22 6.58 1.93
N ASP A 60 16.49 6.79 3.02
CA ASP A 60 16.87 6.44 4.38
C ASP A 60 16.44 5.00 4.75
N LYS A 61 17.28 4.31 5.53
CA LYS A 61 17.00 2.97 6.11
C LYS A 61 15.88 3.00 7.17
N THR A 62 15.00 3.99 7.14
CA THR A 62 13.86 4.05 8.04
C THR A 62 12.77 3.09 7.59
N PHE A 63 11.91 2.70 8.54
CA PHE A 63 10.79 1.81 8.22
C PHE A 63 9.83 2.49 7.24
N PRO A 64 9.31 1.75 6.25
CA PRO A 64 8.38 2.32 5.28
C PRO A 64 7.10 2.76 5.99
N LEU A 65 6.63 3.95 5.63
CA LEU A 65 5.34 4.46 6.11
C LEU A 65 4.24 4.10 5.12
N VAL A 66 3.04 3.86 5.65
CA VAL A 66 1.82 3.65 4.88
C VAL A 66 0.69 4.52 5.39
N PHE A 67 -0.11 5.09 4.50
CA PHE A 67 -1.41 5.65 4.87
C PHE A 67 -2.53 5.06 4.02
N PHE A 68 -3.74 5.08 4.59
CA PHE A 68 -4.95 4.63 3.93
C PHE A 68 -6.00 5.73 3.97
N ALA A 69 -6.44 6.17 2.80
CA ALA A 69 -7.50 7.14 2.63
C ALA A 69 -8.63 6.55 1.78
N VAL A 70 -9.78 7.21 1.84
CA VAL A 70 -10.93 6.92 1.00
C VAL A 70 -11.31 8.24 0.33
N SER A 71 -11.75 8.18 -0.92
CA SER A 71 -12.25 9.35 -1.65
C SER A 71 -13.27 10.13 -0.83
N ARG A 72 -13.19 11.48 -0.87
CA ARG A 72 -14.14 12.39 -0.21
C ARG A 72 -15.59 12.15 -0.64
N LYS A 73 -15.81 11.60 -1.84
CA LYS A 73 -17.13 11.25 -2.38
C LYS A 73 -17.85 10.16 -1.57
N VAL A 74 -17.14 9.45 -0.69
CA VAL A 74 -17.72 8.41 0.15
C VAL A 74 -18.26 8.99 1.45
N ILE A 75 -19.58 9.13 1.54
CA ILE A 75 -20.27 9.79 2.66
C ILE A 75 -20.54 8.83 3.83
N ASN A 76 -20.73 7.53 3.56
CA ASN A 76 -21.07 6.53 4.58
C ASN A 76 -19.85 6.08 5.42
N SER A 77 -19.89 6.35 6.73
CA SER A 77 -18.81 6.05 7.68
C SER A 77 -18.48 4.55 7.79
N SER A 78 -19.49 3.69 7.82
CA SER A 78 -19.36 2.23 7.92
C SER A 78 -18.67 1.66 6.69
N GLN A 79 -19.06 2.10 5.49
CA GLN A 79 -18.42 1.71 4.23
C GLN A 79 -16.97 2.20 4.17
N ARG A 80 -16.68 3.45 4.57
CA ARG A 80 -15.29 3.96 4.70
C ARG A 80 -14.45 3.12 5.65
N ASN A 81 -15.02 2.69 6.78
CA ASN A 81 -14.31 1.89 7.76
C ASN A 81 -14.07 0.46 7.27
N LEU A 82 -15.06 -0.13 6.61
CA LEU A 82 -14.93 -1.45 5.98
C LEU A 82 -13.82 -1.48 4.94
N ILE A 83 -13.80 -0.53 3.99
CA ILE A 83 -12.77 -0.52 2.95
C ILE A 83 -11.37 -0.29 3.54
N LYS A 84 -11.23 0.62 4.52
CA LYS A 84 -9.96 0.81 5.23
C LYS A 84 -9.51 -0.45 5.98
N ARG A 85 -10.43 -1.24 6.56
CA ARG A 85 -10.11 -2.53 7.18
C ARG A 85 -9.61 -3.53 6.14
N ARG A 86 -10.31 -3.67 5.01
CA ARG A 86 -9.92 -4.55 3.91
C ARG A 86 -8.54 -4.20 3.35
N MET A 87 -8.29 -2.92 3.07
CA MET A 87 -6.98 -2.44 2.58
C MET A 87 -5.85 -2.76 3.56
N ARG A 88 -6.05 -2.54 4.87
CA ARG A 88 -5.04 -2.87 5.88
C ARG A 88 -4.74 -4.37 5.92
N GLU A 89 -5.77 -5.20 5.78
CA GLU A 89 -5.60 -6.65 5.79
C GLU A 89 -4.85 -7.14 4.55
N ILE A 90 -5.23 -6.66 3.37
CA ILE A 90 -4.52 -6.95 2.12
C ILE A 90 -3.06 -6.51 2.23
N PHE A 91 -2.80 -5.28 2.70
CA PHE A 91 -1.44 -4.76 2.89
C PHE A 91 -0.63 -5.62 3.86
N ARG A 92 -1.23 -6.03 4.99
CA ARG A 92 -0.59 -6.88 6.00
C ARG A 92 -0.17 -8.24 5.43
N GLN A 93 -1.02 -8.84 4.58
CA GLN A 93 -0.78 -10.17 4.00
C GLN A 93 0.28 -10.15 2.89
N TYR A 94 0.39 -9.07 2.11
CA TYR A 94 1.13 -9.07 0.84
C TYR A 94 2.33 -8.12 0.75
N LEU A 95 2.49 -7.16 1.66
CA LEU A 95 3.68 -6.31 1.71
C LEU A 95 4.44 -6.48 3.04
N PRO A 96 5.00 -7.67 3.32
CA PRO A 96 5.88 -7.81 4.47
C PRO A 96 7.19 -7.10 4.18
N PHE A 97 7.26 -5.82 4.59
CA PHE A 97 8.32 -5.01 5.22
C PHE A 97 9.82 -5.31 5.06
N LYS A 98 10.23 -6.35 4.36
CA LYS A 98 11.64 -6.59 4.08
C LYS A 98 11.95 -5.91 2.76
N LEU A 99 12.57 -4.73 2.88
CA LEU A 99 13.40 -4.09 1.83
C LEU A 99 12.68 -3.20 0.81
N SER A 100 11.50 -2.64 1.08
CA SER A 100 10.97 -1.59 0.18
C SER A 100 11.65 -0.26 0.49
N SER A 101 12.49 0.25 -0.41
CA SER A 101 12.96 1.65 -0.48
C SER A 101 11.81 2.64 -0.74
N PHE A 102 10.60 2.31 -0.32
CA PHE A 102 9.37 3.01 -0.67
C PHE A 102 8.38 3.04 0.49
N SER A 103 7.70 4.17 0.64
CA SER A 103 6.49 4.33 1.42
C SER A 103 5.26 4.30 0.50
N PHE A 104 4.11 3.87 1.03
CA PHE A 104 2.89 3.64 0.23
C PHE A 104 1.70 4.49 0.69
N GLY A 105 1.12 5.27 -0.22
CA GLY A 105 -0.10 6.04 0.01
C GLY A 105 -1.27 5.45 -0.74
N TRP A 106 -2.15 4.71 -0.05
CA TRP A 106 -3.30 4.06 -0.70
C TRP A 106 -4.58 4.86 -0.54
N ILE A 107 -5.28 5.13 -1.64
CA ILE A 107 -6.57 5.82 -1.64
C ILE A 107 -7.61 4.96 -2.37
N ALA A 108 -8.67 4.56 -1.66
CA ALA A 108 -9.79 3.86 -2.27
C ALA A 108 -10.70 4.82 -3.04
N LYS A 109 -11.01 4.46 -4.29
CA LYS A 109 -12.02 5.12 -5.13
C LYS A 109 -13.41 4.66 -4.72
N GLU A 110 -14.43 5.38 -5.19
CA GLU A 110 -15.83 5.03 -4.92
C GLU A 110 -16.20 3.63 -5.45
N LYS A 111 -15.67 3.25 -6.61
CA LYS A 111 -15.88 1.92 -7.21
C LYS A 111 -15.43 0.78 -6.30
N ALA A 112 -14.43 1.01 -5.44
CA ALA A 112 -13.91 0.01 -4.49
C ALA A 112 -14.94 -0.41 -3.43
N LEU A 113 -15.96 0.40 -3.17
CA LEU A 113 -16.95 0.11 -2.14
C LEU A 113 -17.89 -1.03 -2.51
N LYS A 114 -18.10 -1.25 -3.82
CA LYS A 114 -18.98 -2.29 -4.35
C LYS A 114 -18.23 -3.57 -4.72
N ALA A 115 -16.91 -3.54 -4.70
CA ALA A 115 -16.08 -4.69 -5.06
C ALA A 115 -16.01 -5.73 -3.93
N SER A 116 -15.88 -6.98 -4.32
CA SER A 116 -15.57 -8.09 -3.42
C SER A 116 -14.18 -7.95 -2.83
N PHE A 117 -13.90 -8.67 -1.74
CA PHE A 117 -12.57 -8.65 -1.13
C PHE A 117 -11.48 -9.16 -2.10
N GLU A 118 -11.77 -10.21 -2.87
CA GLU A 118 -10.81 -10.79 -3.82
C GLU A 118 -10.49 -9.85 -4.98
N GLU A 119 -11.47 -9.12 -5.51
CA GLU A 119 -11.22 -8.08 -6.53
C GLU A 119 -10.31 -6.97 -5.99
N LEU A 120 -10.59 -6.48 -4.78
CA LEU A 120 -9.78 -5.45 -4.14
C LEU A 120 -8.36 -5.94 -3.89
N LYS A 121 -8.22 -7.18 -3.43
CA LYS A 121 -6.94 -7.82 -3.17
C LYS A 121 -6.11 -7.95 -4.44
N LYS A 122 -6.70 -8.49 -5.51
CA LYS A 122 -6.06 -8.64 -6.81
C LYS A 122 -5.59 -7.29 -7.35
N ASP A 123 -6.47 -6.30 -7.40
CA ASP A 123 -6.18 -4.97 -7.95
C ASP A 123 -5.09 -4.24 -7.15
N MET A 124 -5.13 -4.34 -5.81
CA MET A 124 -4.15 -3.71 -4.93
C MET A 124 -2.76 -4.36 -5.09
N ILE A 125 -2.69 -5.68 -5.27
CA ILE A 125 -1.42 -6.39 -5.52
C ILE A 125 -0.86 -6.03 -6.89
N GLU A 126 -1.69 -6.06 -7.94
CA GLU A 126 -1.28 -5.74 -9.31
C GLU A 126 -0.79 -4.29 -9.43
N LEU A 127 -1.51 -3.34 -8.83
CA LEU A 127 -1.10 -1.94 -8.81
C LEU A 127 0.21 -1.74 -8.06
N GLY A 128 0.40 -2.40 -6.92
CA GLY A 128 1.63 -2.34 -6.14
C GLY A 128 2.84 -2.88 -6.91
N LYS A 129 2.68 -4.06 -7.55
CA LYS A 129 3.71 -4.66 -8.42
C LYS A 129 4.10 -3.72 -9.56
N LYS A 130 3.10 -3.19 -10.27
CA LYS A 130 3.31 -2.24 -11.36
C LYS A 130 4.06 -0.99 -10.92
N ALA A 131 3.71 -0.46 -9.75
CA ALA A 131 4.36 0.76 -9.24
C ALA A 131 5.83 0.52 -8.92
N ILE A 132 6.16 -0.60 -8.26
CA ILE A 132 7.54 -0.96 -7.90
C ILE A 132 8.38 -1.31 -9.14
N SER A 133 7.79 -1.88 -10.20
CA SER A 133 8.53 -2.22 -11.41
C SER A 133 8.86 -1.02 -12.31
N LEU A 134 8.13 0.09 -12.15
CA LEU A 134 8.28 1.32 -12.94
C LEU A 134 9.09 2.42 -12.23
N GLU A 135 9.65 2.10 -11.08
CA GLU A 135 10.70 2.86 -10.35
C GLU A 135 11.98 2.01 -10.30
#